data_AF-A0A7W1RFM2-F1
#
_entry.id   AF-A0A7W1RFM2-F1
#
_cell.length_a   1.000
_cell.length_b   1.000
_cell.length_c   1.000
_cell.angle_alpha   90.00
_cell.angle_beta   90.00
_cell.angle_gamma   90.00
#
_symmetry.space_group_name_H-M   'P 1'
#
loop_
_entity.id
_entity.type
_entity.pdbx_description
1 polymer ?
#
loop_
_entity_poly.entity_id
_entity_poly.type
_entity_poly.pdbx_seq_one_letter_code
_entity_poly.pdbx_strand_id
1 'polypeptide(L)'
;MSGYTQDAESQQREARLYFDAGDFNNAIKQYQRMLEDSLKPWQRAVVTYNLGTTKLGCMQAEVERLLSNEKLQKTPTCGIEIEKWNELLQIFRSISLIDSPILLDYRLHLNMELTQLLMAKMKLEAVESHVNASLEDYNAILHMLHEAVGGIKEVKRSWCQLSKAEGVATCSPSIESNEIEAELKRQYAQVLQHIYNFMLRHPSAEQGSITLLTGIKAVLKHVNFLIEHQIDDHLSIGYLKLFQQQDYSWLPVWKSINELLTNDENKEKRIVFQKALKSFTLGLDYMGSRNYPDSQEAFKKSLRELNEFILLVFVNKAADEIVQKILIQYTFTLLNEPLQNLSLQSLIEMQALLKEPLEKLKNENLNLIFKKSQVSLTNAVELLQSSQPIQSRIYTEEAGHRMKLLAQNLNHSKKNPKIILKQMIENQEYALLIDRLRLSIEETESLAPHLNEVIHVAQSQTFQSSEDFYQSIILQQKEDSQSLKGNENLQIPWDEVLTSFEEGARLAKQSEKLLATPSSEERSRAILLQEKTLEVWKEALAKMQKKKKSDIKQKEEQQLSDEQSAEDNEQQPQPDQSKKEKSKQETGGSSINDVLQSLQEMENDDRSKPYFKPSANKGVERPW
;
A
#
# COMPACT_ATOMS: atom_id res chain seq x y z
N MET A 1 -35.17 32.12 -19.73
CA MET A 1 -33.90 31.74 -19.06
C MET A 1 -33.46 30.35 -19.54
N SER A 2 -33.00 30.23 -20.79
CA SER A 2 -32.50 28.97 -21.39
C SER A 2 -31.09 29.12 -21.96
N GLY A 3 -30.35 30.17 -21.56
CA GLY A 3 -29.03 30.49 -22.12
C GLY A 3 -27.83 29.88 -21.37
N TYR A 4 -28.04 29.31 -20.18
CA TYR A 4 -26.94 28.81 -19.34
C TYR A 4 -26.46 27.40 -19.69
N THR A 5 -27.29 26.57 -20.34
CA THR A 5 -26.90 25.20 -20.70
C THR A 5 -25.99 25.14 -21.94
N GLN A 6 -26.10 26.13 -22.83
CA GLN A 6 -25.38 26.15 -24.10
C GLN A 6 -23.89 26.52 -23.94
N ASP A 7 -23.54 27.22 -22.86
CA ASP A 7 -22.16 27.64 -22.57
C ASP A 7 -21.33 26.47 -21.96
N ALA A 8 -21.90 25.74 -21.01
CA ALA A 8 -21.22 24.60 -20.37
C ALA A 8 -20.91 23.44 -21.34
N GLU A 9 -21.86 23.08 -22.22
CA GLU A 9 -21.64 22.07 -23.26
C GLU A 9 -20.57 22.51 -24.28
N SER A 10 -20.55 23.80 -24.62
CA SER A 10 -19.54 24.36 -25.53
C SER A 10 -18.14 24.31 -24.91
N GLN A 11 -18.02 24.70 -23.64
CA GLN A 11 -16.75 24.65 -22.90
C GLN A 11 -16.25 23.20 -22.73
N GLN A 12 -17.14 22.26 -22.44
CA GLN A 12 -16.79 20.84 -22.34
C GLN A 12 -16.29 20.27 -23.67
N ARG A 13 -16.96 20.62 -24.78
CA ARG A 13 -16.52 20.23 -26.13
C ARG A 13 -15.17 20.83 -26.49
N GLU A 14 -14.93 22.10 -26.13
CA GLU A 14 -13.63 22.75 -26.36
C GLU A 14 -12.51 22.09 -25.55
N ALA A 15 -12.73 21.83 -24.25
CA ALA A 15 -11.78 21.14 -23.38
C ALA A 15 -11.38 19.77 -23.95
N ARG A 16 -12.37 19.03 -24.46
CA ARG A 16 -12.17 17.74 -25.11
C ARG A 16 -11.36 17.84 -26.40
N LEU A 17 -11.62 18.83 -27.26
CA LEU A 17 -10.84 19.01 -28.48
C LEU A 17 -9.35 19.24 -28.16
N TYR A 18 -9.05 19.97 -27.08
CA TYR A 18 -7.67 20.09 -26.60
C TYR A 18 -7.12 18.76 -26.10
N PHE A 19 -7.89 17.99 -25.34
CA PHE A 19 -7.47 16.68 -24.85
C PHE A 19 -7.16 15.70 -25.99
N ASP A 20 -8.06 15.59 -26.98
CA ASP A 20 -7.91 14.75 -28.17
C ASP A 20 -6.70 15.16 -29.00
N ALA A 21 -6.39 16.46 -29.06
CA ALA A 21 -5.20 17.00 -29.72
C ALA A 21 -3.89 16.77 -28.92
N GLY A 22 -3.96 16.24 -27.71
CA GLY A 22 -2.81 16.10 -26.80
C GLY A 22 -2.36 17.42 -26.16
N ASP A 23 -3.15 18.50 -26.30
CA ASP A 23 -2.91 19.79 -25.65
C ASP A 23 -3.52 19.81 -24.24
N PHE A 24 -2.93 18.98 -23.37
CA PHE A 24 -3.42 18.79 -22.02
C PHE A 24 -3.44 20.07 -21.19
N ASN A 25 -2.53 21.01 -21.44
CA ASN A 25 -2.49 22.29 -20.71
C ASN A 25 -3.75 23.12 -20.94
N ASN A 26 -4.20 23.22 -22.20
CA ASN A 26 -5.40 23.97 -22.52
C ASN A 26 -6.66 23.22 -22.07
N ALA A 27 -6.68 21.89 -22.19
CA ALA A 27 -7.77 21.07 -21.62
C ALA A 27 -7.91 21.26 -20.10
N ILE A 28 -6.81 21.20 -19.34
CA ILE A 28 -6.79 21.41 -17.88
C ILE A 28 -7.34 22.79 -17.54
N LYS A 29 -6.89 23.85 -18.23
CA LYS A 29 -7.36 25.22 -17.99
C LYS A 29 -8.86 25.36 -18.23
N GLN A 30 -9.40 24.73 -19.28
CA GLN A 30 -10.83 24.81 -19.56
C GLN A 30 -11.65 24.08 -18.49
N TYR A 31 -11.26 22.87 -18.08
CA TYR A 31 -11.97 22.19 -16.98
C TYR A 31 -11.86 22.92 -15.64
N GLN A 32 -10.72 23.58 -15.35
CA GLN A 32 -10.58 24.40 -14.15
C GLN A 32 -11.56 25.59 -14.15
N ARG A 33 -11.71 26.29 -15.29
CA ARG A 33 -12.69 27.38 -15.45
C ARG A 33 -14.12 26.89 -15.23
N MET A 34 -14.47 25.73 -15.80
CA MET A 34 -15.81 25.15 -15.59
C MET A 34 -16.12 24.88 -14.10
N LEU A 35 -15.10 24.59 -13.27
CA LEU A 35 -15.29 24.35 -11.84
C LEU A 35 -15.49 25.64 -11.02
N GLU A 36 -15.16 26.80 -11.59
CA GLU A 36 -15.44 28.13 -11.01
C GLU A 36 -16.95 28.45 -11.09
N ASP A 37 -17.66 27.84 -12.04
CA ASP A 37 -19.10 28.01 -12.21
C ASP A 37 -19.94 27.26 -11.16
N SER A 38 -21.19 27.71 -11.01
CA SER A 38 -22.19 27.08 -10.14
C SER A 38 -22.77 25.81 -10.80
N LEU A 39 -22.05 24.70 -10.65
CA LEU A 39 -22.46 23.38 -11.14
C LEU A 39 -23.27 22.60 -10.09
N LYS A 40 -24.24 21.80 -10.55
CA LYS A 40 -24.89 20.78 -9.69
C LYS A 40 -23.85 19.75 -9.22
N PRO A 41 -24.06 19.06 -8.07
CA PRO A 41 -23.08 18.11 -7.54
C PRO A 41 -22.60 17.06 -8.55
N TRP A 42 -23.51 16.44 -9.31
CA TRP A 42 -23.15 15.44 -10.32
C TRP A 42 -22.41 16.04 -11.52
N GLN A 43 -22.74 17.27 -11.95
CA GLN A 43 -22.01 17.96 -13.03
C GLN A 43 -20.60 18.30 -12.59
N ARG A 44 -20.45 18.79 -11.35
CA ARG A 44 -19.15 19.04 -10.74
C ARG A 44 -18.32 17.76 -10.65
N ALA A 45 -18.94 16.62 -10.31
CA ALA A 45 -18.26 15.33 -10.28
C ALA A 45 -17.72 14.93 -11.66
N VAL A 46 -18.53 15.07 -12.72
CA VAL A 46 -18.11 14.79 -14.11
C VAL A 46 -16.98 15.71 -14.57
N VAL A 47 -17.09 17.02 -14.34
CA VAL A 47 -16.03 17.99 -14.71
C VAL A 47 -14.74 17.72 -13.93
N THR A 48 -14.86 17.38 -12.64
CA THR A 48 -13.72 17.03 -11.78
C THR A 48 -13.07 15.72 -12.24
N TYR A 49 -13.87 14.73 -12.66
CA TYR A 49 -13.38 13.48 -13.25
C TYR A 49 -12.61 13.75 -14.54
N ASN A 50 -13.17 14.52 -15.48
CA ASN A 50 -12.53 14.85 -16.75
C ASN A 50 -11.22 15.65 -16.55
N LEU A 51 -11.19 16.56 -15.58
CA LEU A 51 -9.95 17.23 -15.16
C LEU A 51 -8.90 16.22 -14.67
N GLY A 52 -9.31 15.26 -13.83
CA GLY A 52 -8.45 14.18 -13.36
C GLY A 52 -7.91 13.33 -14.52
N THR A 53 -8.77 12.86 -15.41
CA THR A 53 -8.40 12.08 -16.60
C THR A 53 -7.46 12.85 -17.52
N THR A 54 -7.69 14.15 -17.72
CA THR A 54 -6.80 15.03 -18.50
C THR A 54 -5.41 15.12 -17.88
N LYS A 55 -5.34 15.30 -16.55
CA LYS A 55 -4.06 15.29 -15.82
C LYS A 55 -3.37 13.93 -15.93
N LEU A 56 -4.10 12.83 -15.75
CA LEU A 56 -3.59 11.46 -15.90
C LEU A 56 -2.99 11.24 -17.29
N GLY A 57 -3.72 11.60 -18.35
CA GLY A 57 -3.25 11.49 -19.73
C GLY A 57 -1.97 12.29 -19.99
N CYS A 58 -1.85 13.49 -19.40
CA CYS A 58 -0.63 14.26 -19.51
C CYS A 58 0.56 13.64 -18.77
N MET A 59 0.32 13.16 -17.54
CA MET A 59 1.37 12.53 -16.73
C MET A 59 1.81 11.18 -17.32
N GLN A 60 0.89 10.42 -17.91
CA GLN A 60 1.21 9.19 -18.63
C GLN A 60 2.14 9.44 -19.81
N ALA A 61 1.82 10.44 -20.66
CA ALA A 61 2.68 10.80 -21.80
C ALA A 61 4.10 11.15 -21.35
N GLU A 62 4.23 11.79 -20.18
CA GLU A 62 5.54 12.14 -19.61
C GLU A 62 6.29 10.91 -19.05
N VAL A 63 5.59 9.97 -18.40
CA VAL A 63 6.19 8.70 -17.95
C VAL A 63 6.68 7.88 -19.14
N GLU A 64 5.88 7.76 -20.20
CA GLU A 64 6.27 7.06 -21.43
C GLU A 64 7.52 7.68 -22.06
N ARG A 65 7.61 9.02 -22.08
CA ARG A 65 8.78 9.76 -22.56
C ARG A 65 10.03 9.51 -21.72
N LEU A 66 9.89 9.43 -20.38
CA LEU A 66 11.01 9.13 -19.49
C LEU A 66 11.53 7.71 -19.73
N LEU A 67 10.62 6.74 -19.84
CA LEU A 67 10.96 5.34 -20.05
C LEU A 67 11.52 5.05 -21.46
N SER A 68 11.18 5.87 -22.46
CA SER A 68 11.67 5.71 -23.84
C SER A 68 13.06 6.30 -24.10
N ASN A 69 13.66 7.01 -23.13
CA ASN A 69 14.95 7.72 -23.28
C ASN A 69 14.98 8.74 -24.45
N GLU A 70 13.83 9.26 -24.90
CA GLU A 70 13.79 10.29 -25.95
C GLU A 70 14.22 11.67 -25.43
N LYS A 71 15.19 12.31 -26.11
CA LYS A 71 15.67 13.67 -25.81
C LYS A 71 14.86 14.77 -26.51
N LEU A 72 14.30 15.66 -25.69
CA LEU A 72 13.93 17.08 -25.90
C LEU A 72 13.32 17.52 -27.26
N GLN A 73 11.99 17.55 -27.29
CA GLN A 73 11.23 18.69 -27.83
C GLN A 73 10.40 19.31 -26.70
N LYS A 74 10.15 20.63 -26.76
CA LYS A 74 9.36 21.38 -25.78
C LYS A 74 7.89 20.92 -25.83
N THR A 75 7.52 20.00 -24.95
CA THR A 75 6.14 19.60 -24.67
C THR A 75 5.78 19.88 -23.21
N PRO A 76 4.47 19.91 -22.85
CA PRO A 76 3.97 20.42 -21.58
C PRO A 76 4.65 19.84 -20.35
N THR A 77 5.20 20.70 -19.49
CA THR A 77 5.63 20.29 -18.14
C THR A 77 4.40 20.09 -17.26
N CYS A 78 3.67 18.98 -17.44
CA CYS A 78 2.58 18.61 -16.52
C CYS A 78 3.10 18.27 -15.11
N GLY A 79 4.41 18.11 -14.97
CA GLY A 79 5.12 17.92 -13.71
C GLY A 79 5.06 16.47 -13.26
N ILE A 80 6.25 15.93 -13.03
CA ILE A 80 6.49 14.53 -12.65
C ILE A 80 6.58 14.40 -11.11
N GLU A 81 6.38 15.52 -10.41
CA GLU A 81 6.47 15.61 -8.96
C GLU A 81 5.46 14.68 -8.29
N ILE A 82 5.91 13.93 -7.27
CA ILE A 82 5.08 12.95 -6.53
C ILE A 82 3.86 13.62 -5.92
N GLU A 83 3.98 14.89 -5.52
CA GLU A 83 2.89 15.71 -5.00
C GLU A 83 1.72 15.80 -5.98
N LYS A 84 2.00 15.97 -7.28
CA LYS A 84 0.96 16.08 -8.32
C LYS A 84 0.22 14.77 -8.54
N TRP A 85 0.91 13.65 -8.39
CA TRP A 85 0.28 12.33 -8.45
C TRP A 85 -0.64 12.07 -7.25
N ASN A 86 -0.22 12.48 -6.06
CA ASN A 86 -1.06 12.40 -4.87
C ASN A 86 -2.29 13.30 -5.00
N GLU A 87 -2.14 14.52 -5.54
CA GLU A 87 -3.27 15.40 -5.86
C GLU A 87 -4.24 14.72 -6.84
N LEU A 88 -3.73 14.05 -7.87
CA LEU A 88 -4.55 13.31 -8.83
C LEU A 88 -5.34 12.17 -8.18
N LEU A 89 -4.71 11.37 -7.31
CA LEU A 89 -5.42 10.34 -6.54
C LEU A 89 -6.50 10.94 -5.63
N GLN A 90 -6.23 12.10 -5.02
CA GLN A 90 -7.22 12.79 -4.19
C GLN A 90 -8.41 13.31 -5.01
N ILE A 91 -8.17 13.80 -6.24
CA ILE A 91 -9.24 14.16 -7.17
C ILE A 91 -10.17 12.95 -7.38
N PHE A 92 -9.63 11.79 -7.75
CA PHE A 92 -10.45 10.61 -7.97
C PHE A 92 -11.16 10.10 -6.70
N ARG A 93 -10.46 10.05 -5.56
CA ARG A 93 -11.08 9.67 -4.29
C ARG A 93 -12.24 10.59 -3.91
N SER A 94 -12.11 11.90 -4.09
CA SER A 94 -13.18 12.85 -3.78
C SER A 94 -14.46 12.60 -4.58
N ILE A 95 -14.34 12.06 -5.81
CA ILE A 95 -15.48 11.74 -6.67
C ILE A 95 -16.16 10.43 -6.21
N SER A 96 -15.39 9.45 -5.72
CA SER A 96 -15.93 8.16 -5.24
C SER A 96 -16.89 8.30 -4.05
N LEU A 97 -16.85 9.43 -3.35
CA LEU A 97 -17.74 9.75 -2.22
C LEU A 97 -19.11 10.28 -2.67
N ILE A 98 -19.30 10.54 -3.96
CA ILE A 98 -20.53 11.06 -4.54
C ILE A 98 -21.24 9.90 -5.24
N ASP A 99 -22.54 9.70 -4.96
CA ASP A 99 -23.39 8.76 -5.71
C ASP A 99 -23.30 9.08 -7.21
N SER A 100 -22.54 8.26 -7.91
CA SER A 100 -22.13 8.50 -9.29
C SER A 100 -22.84 7.53 -10.23
N PRO A 101 -23.09 7.92 -11.49
CA PRO A 101 -23.59 6.99 -12.50
C PRO A 101 -22.65 5.77 -12.64
N ILE A 102 -23.22 4.59 -12.91
CA ILE A 102 -22.49 3.30 -12.98
C ILE A 102 -21.28 3.36 -13.94
N LEU A 103 -21.39 4.09 -15.06
CA LEU A 103 -20.26 4.28 -15.98
C LEU A 103 -19.12 5.08 -15.34
N LEU A 104 -19.44 6.17 -14.64
CA LEU A 104 -18.46 6.99 -13.96
C LEU A 104 -17.75 6.18 -12.86
N ASP A 105 -18.49 5.32 -12.15
CA ASP A 105 -17.95 4.43 -11.12
C ASP A 105 -16.87 3.47 -11.67
N TYR A 106 -17.18 2.74 -12.76
CA TYR A 106 -16.20 1.87 -13.42
C TYR A 106 -14.94 2.63 -13.85
N ARG A 107 -15.12 3.77 -14.52
CA ARG A 107 -14.02 4.55 -15.08
C ARG A 107 -13.18 5.21 -13.99
N LEU A 108 -13.81 5.64 -12.91
CA LEU A 108 -13.14 6.21 -11.76
C LEU A 108 -12.19 5.20 -11.12
N HIS A 109 -12.69 3.99 -10.82
CA HIS A 109 -11.85 2.92 -10.27
C HIS A 109 -10.71 2.56 -11.23
N LEU A 110 -11.00 2.44 -12.53
CA LEU A 110 -9.98 2.13 -13.54
C LEU A 110 -8.85 3.18 -13.53
N ASN A 111 -9.19 4.47 -13.52
CA ASN A 111 -8.22 5.56 -13.52
C ASN A 111 -7.46 5.67 -12.19
N MET A 112 -8.07 5.33 -11.06
CA MET A 112 -7.38 5.25 -9.77
C MET A 112 -6.27 4.19 -9.80
N GLU A 113 -6.56 2.99 -10.31
CA GLU A 113 -5.56 1.92 -10.37
C GLU A 113 -4.48 2.19 -11.42
N LEU A 114 -4.86 2.77 -12.56
CA LEU A 114 -3.89 3.21 -13.57
C LEU A 114 -2.95 4.30 -13.01
N THR A 115 -3.47 5.24 -12.23
CA THR A 115 -2.67 6.28 -11.58
C THR A 115 -1.64 5.66 -10.63
N GLN A 116 -2.05 4.72 -9.78
CA GLN A 116 -1.15 4.02 -8.86
C GLN A 116 -0.08 3.21 -9.61
N LEU A 117 -0.45 2.52 -10.69
CA LEU A 117 0.50 1.79 -11.53
C LEU A 117 1.59 2.71 -12.10
N LEU A 118 1.20 3.86 -12.67
CA LEU A 118 2.15 4.81 -13.27
C LEU A 118 3.05 5.46 -12.21
N MET A 119 2.48 5.82 -11.06
CA MET A 119 3.25 6.29 -9.90
C MET A 119 4.30 5.26 -9.47
N ALA A 120 3.91 3.99 -9.36
CA ALA A 120 4.81 2.92 -8.95
C ALA A 120 5.97 2.73 -9.93
N LYS A 121 5.68 2.73 -11.24
CA LYS A 121 6.72 2.67 -12.30
C LYS A 121 7.70 3.82 -12.22
N MET A 122 7.20 5.04 -12.09
CA MET A 122 8.04 6.23 -12.00
C MET A 122 8.93 6.19 -10.75
N LYS A 123 8.38 5.78 -9.60
CA LYS A 123 9.17 5.60 -8.39
C LYS A 123 10.22 4.51 -8.55
N LEU A 124 9.87 3.39 -9.18
CA LEU A 124 10.83 2.31 -9.43
C LEU A 124 11.99 2.77 -10.30
N GLU A 125 11.72 3.48 -11.40
CA GLU A 125 12.75 4.06 -12.27
C GLU A 125 13.67 5.02 -11.49
N ALA A 126 13.08 5.90 -10.67
CA ALA A 126 13.84 6.82 -9.83
C ALA A 126 14.75 6.06 -8.83
N VAL A 127 14.23 5.03 -8.17
CA VAL A 127 14.98 4.18 -7.24
C VAL A 127 16.11 3.44 -7.94
N GLU A 128 15.87 2.86 -9.12
CA GLU A 128 16.89 2.15 -9.91
C GLU A 128 18.02 3.07 -10.40
N SER A 129 17.70 4.34 -10.65
CA SER A 129 18.69 5.36 -11.05
C SER A 129 19.59 5.83 -9.90
N HIS A 130 19.21 5.57 -8.64
CA HIS A 130 19.93 6.01 -7.45
C HIS A 130 20.83 4.90 -6.88
N VAL A 131 22.13 5.21 -6.75
CA VAL A 131 23.13 4.29 -6.15
C VAL A 131 22.80 3.93 -4.69
N ASN A 132 21.99 4.75 -4.00
CA ASN A 132 21.67 4.60 -2.58
C ASN A 132 20.18 4.29 -2.33
N ALA A 133 19.50 3.60 -3.24
CA ALA A 133 18.15 3.09 -3.01
C ALA A 133 18.06 2.36 -1.67
N SER A 134 17.06 2.72 -0.85
CA SER A 134 16.81 2.05 0.43
C SER A 134 15.73 0.97 0.30
N LEU A 135 15.69 0.07 1.27
CA LEU A 135 14.63 -0.93 1.36
C LEU A 135 13.25 -0.30 1.58
N GLU A 136 13.21 0.86 2.24
CA GLU A 136 11.97 1.63 2.46
C GLU A 136 11.39 2.14 1.15
N ASP A 137 12.24 2.57 0.21
CA ASP A 137 11.80 3.04 -1.11
C ASP A 137 11.08 1.93 -1.89
N TYR A 138 11.68 0.73 -1.92
CA TYR A 138 11.06 -0.43 -2.56
C TYR A 138 9.77 -0.88 -1.84
N ASN A 139 9.75 -0.87 -0.51
CA ASN A 139 8.54 -1.21 0.25
C ASN A 139 7.38 -0.24 -0.04
N ALA A 140 7.67 1.05 -0.19
CA ALA A 140 6.66 2.05 -0.53
C ALA A 140 6.07 1.84 -1.93
N ILE A 141 6.91 1.47 -2.92
CA ILE A 141 6.45 1.12 -4.27
C ILE A 141 5.57 -0.12 -4.21
N LEU A 142 6.00 -1.12 -3.47
CA LEU A 142 5.32 -2.39 -3.42
C LEU A 142 3.96 -2.30 -2.71
N HIS A 143 3.86 -1.50 -1.64
CA HIS A 143 2.58 -1.19 -1.00
C HIS A 143 1.60 -0.57 -2.00
N MET A 144 2.05 0.40 -2.81
CA MET A 144 1.22 1.04 -3.83
C MET A 144 0.75 0.06 -4.89
N LEU A 145 1.62 -0.83 -5.37
CA LEU A 145 1.24 -1.88 -6.31
C LEU A 145 0.26 -2.89 -5.69
N HIS A 146 0.45 -3.22 -4.40
CA HIS A 146 -0.46 -4.11 -3.68
C HIS A 146 -1.87 -3.52 -3.54
N GLU A 147 -1.96 -2.25 -3.11
CA GLU A 147 -3.22 -1.52 -3.05
C GLU A 147 -3.90 -1.51 -4.42
N ALA A 148 -3.13 -1.26 -5.49
CA ALA A 148 -3.66 -1.21 -6.84
C ALA A 148 -4.18 -2.56 -7.35
N VAL A 149 -3.46 -3.66 -7.10
CA VAL A 149 -3.92 -5.02 -7.41
C VAL A 149 -5.21 -5.33 -6.64
N GLY A 150 -5.33 -4.87 -5.39
CA GLY A 150 -6.55 -4.98 -4.60
C GLY A 150 -7.73 -4.23 -5.24
N GLY A 151 -7.49 -3.00 -5.70
CA GLY A 151 -8.50 -2.13 -6.31
C GLY A 151 -9.07 -2.64 -7.64
N ILE A 152 -8.33 -3.49 -8.37
CA ILE A 152 -8.83 -4.16 -9.59
C ILE A 152 -10.12 -4.96 -9.34
N LYS A 153 -10.34 -5.48 -8.13
CA LYS A 153 -11.59 -6.18 -7.80
C LYS A 153 -12.80 -5.26 -7.91
N GLU A 154 -12.68 -4.01 -7.44
CA GLU A 154 -13.75 -3.02 -7.57
C GLU A 154 -13.92 -2.59 -9.03
N VAL A 155 -12.82 -2.42 -9.79
CA VAL A 155 -12.90 -2.19 -11.25
C VAL A 155 -13.74 -3.26 -11.94
N LYS A 156 -13.48 -4.54 -11.66
CA LYS A 156 -14.22 -5.68 -12.24
C LYS A 156 -15.67 -5.71 -11.77
N ARG A 157 -15.93 -5.33 -10.52
CA ARG A 157 -17.28 -5.25 -9.96
C ARG A 157 -18.10 -4.16 -10.64
N SER A 158 -17.57 -2.94 -10.74
CA SER A 158 -18.23 -1.81 -11.39
C SER A 158 -18.42 -2.08 -12.88
N TRP A 159 -17.46 -2.71 -13.55
CA TRP A 159 -17.63 -3.20 -14.93
C TRP A 159 -18.77 -4.20 -15.06
N CYS A 160 -18.89 -5.15 -14.14
CA CYS A 160 -19.98 -6.12 -14.14
C CYS A 160 -21.35 -5.45 -13.95
N GLN A 161 -21.43 -4.44 -13.09
CA GLN A 161 -22.65 -3.65 -12.92
C GLN A 161 -23.01 -2.88 -14.20
N LEU A 162 -22.02 -2.25 -14.84
CA LEU A 162 -22.19 -1.55 -16.12
C LEU A 162 -22.67 -2.50 -17.21
N SER A 163 -21.98 -3.63 -17.40
CA SER A 163 -22.33 -4.66 -18.39
C SER A 163 -23.76 -5.17 -18.20
N LYS A 164 -24.19 -5.39 -16.94
CA LYS A 164 -25.58 -5.78 -16.63
C LYS A 164 -26.58 -4.69 -16.98
N ALA A 165 -26.25 -3.43 -16.69
CA ALA A 165 -27.08 -2.28 -17.06
C ALA A 165 -27.22 -2.14 -18.59
N GLU A 166 -26.20 -2.56 -19.34
CA GLU A 166 -26.19 -2.62 -20.81
C GLU A 166 -26.88 -3.89 -21.38
N GLY A 167 -27.39 -4.78 -20.52
CA GLY A 167 -28.13 -5.98 -20.92
C GLY A 167 -27.27 -7.23 -21.16
N VAL A 168 -26.00 -7.22 -20.77
CA VAL A 168 -25.12 -8.39 -20.85
C VAL A 168 -25.46 -9.39 -19.74
N ALA A 169 -25.76 -10.63 -20.11
CA ALA A 169 -26.22 -11.67 -19.19
C ALA A 169 -25.12 -12.20 -18.25
N THR A 170 -23.87 -12.26 -18.71
CA THR A 170 -22.73 -12.79 -17.94
C THR A 170 -21.61 -11.77 -17.87
N CYS A 171 -21.12 -11.52 -16.67
CA CYS A 171 -20.00 -10.60 -16.46
C CYS A 171 -18.69 -11.29 -16.82
N SER A 172 -18.04 -10.82 -17.88
CA SER A 172 -16.63 -11.08 -18.15
C SER A 172 -15.83 -9.81 -17.87
N PRO A 173 -14.64 -9.87 -17.24
CA PRO A 173 -13.81 -8.70 -17.02
C PRO A 173 -13.52 -7.96 -18.34
N SER A 174 -13.42 -6.63 -18.30
CA SER A 174 -13.03 -5.85 -19.48
C SER A 174 -11.58 -6.16 -19.88
N ILE A 175 -11.26 -5.99 -21.16
CA ILE A 175 -9.90 -6.18 -21.68
C ILE A 175 -8.94 -5.26 -20.94
N GLU A 176 -9.33 -3.99 -20.77
CA GLU A 176 -8.55 -2.96 -20.10
C GLU A 176 -8.26 -3.33 -18.64
N SER A 177 -9.25 -3.84 -17.90
CA SER A 177 -9.04 -4.26 -16.51
C SER A 177 -8.05 -5.43 -16.39
N ASN A 178 -8.09 -6.37 -17.34
CA ASN A 178 -7.16 -7.51 -17.36
C ASN A 178 -5.74 -7.07 -17.74
N GLU A 179 -5.60 -6.14 -18.68
CA GLU A 179 -4.29 -5.59 -19.09
C GLU A 179 -3.62 -4.82 -17.94
N ILE A 180 -4.38 -3.96 -17.24
CA ILE A 180 -3.87 -3.23 -16.07
C ILE A 180 -3.52 -4.21 -14.95
N GLU A 181 -4.35 -5.23 -14.69
CA GLU A 181 -4.06 -6.24 -13.67
C GLU A 181 -2.77 -7.02 -13.99
N ALA A 182 -2.61 -7.46 -15.23
CA ALA A 182 -1.42 -8.18 -15.67
C ALA A 182 -0.16 -7.31 -15.50
N GLU A 183 -0.27 -6.03 -15.86
CA GLU A 183 0.83 -5.08 -15.74
C GLU A 183 1.17 -4.77 -14.28
N LEU A 184 0.16 -4.57 -13.42
CA LEU A 184 0.34 -4.40 -11.98
C LEU A 184 1.05 -5.60 -11.36
N LYS A 185 0.60 -6.82 -11.66
CA LYS A 185 1.25 -8.05 -11.19
C LYS A 185 2.69 -8.18 -11.69
N ARG A 186 2.95 -7.79 -12.94
CA ARG A 186 4.31 -7.78 -13.51
C ARG A 186 5.23 -6.82 -12.77
N GLN A 187 4.79 -5.58 -12.56
CA GLN A 187 5.57 -4.59 -11.82
C GLN A 187 5.76 -5.01 -10.36
N TYR A 188 4.73 -5.59 -9.73
CA TYR A 188 4.81 -6.11 -8.37
C TYR A 188 5.89 -7.20 -8.25
N ALA A 189 5.89 -8.16 -9.17
CA ALA A 189 6.90 -9.22 -9.23
C ALA A 189 8.31 -8.66 -9.50
N GLN A 190 8.44 -7.65 -10.36
CA GLN A 190 9.71 -6.98 -10.61
C GLN A 190 10.25 -6.34 -9.33
N VAL A 191 9.43 -5.55 -8.62
CA VAL A 191 9.83 -4.89 -7.36
C VAL A 191 10.22 -5.92 -6.30
N LEU A 192 9.47 -7.02 -6.16
CA LEU A 192 9.84 -8.14 -5.28
C LEU A 192 11.22 -8.70 -5.61
N GLN A 193 11.51 -8.89 -6.90
CA GLN A 193 12.82 -9.36 -7.34
C GLN A 193 13.92 -8.36 -7.00
N HIS A 194 13.68 -7.05 -7.13
CA HIS A 194 14.64 -6.01 -6.74
C HIS A 194 14.90 -6.02 -5.23
N ILE A 195 13.86 -6.11 -4.41
CA ILE A 195 13.99 -6.25 -2.95
C ILE A 195 14.79 -7.50 -2.61
N TYR A 196 14.44 -8.64 -3.20
CA TYR A 196 15.16 -9.88 -2.98
C TYR A 196 16.65 -9.73 -3.33
N ASN A 197 16.95 -9.19 -4.51
CA ASN A 197 18.33 -8.92 -4.94
C ASN A 197 19.05 -7.93 -4.01
N PHE A 198 18.36 -6.90 -3.53
CA PHE A 198 18.91 -5.94 -2.57
C PHE A 198 19.30 -6.63 -1.27
N MET A 199 18.40 -7.47 -0.72
CA MET A 199 18.65 -8.27 0.47
C MET A 199 19.78 -9.28 0.28
N LEU A 200 19.90 -9.91 -0.89
CA LEU A 200 20.98 -10.85 -1.19
C LEU A 200 22.35 -10.18 -1.36
N ARG A 201 22.38 -8.94 -1.88
CA ARG A 201 23.63 -8.19 -2.10
C ARG A 201 24.15 -7.52 -0.82
N HIS A 202 23.24 -7.14 0.08
CA HIS A 202 23.60 -6.45 1.32
C HIS A 202 22.96 -7.08 2.57
N PRO A 203 23.03 -8.41 2.77
CA PRO A 203 22.43 -9.02 3.94
C PRO A 203 23.21 -8.62 5.19
N SER A 204 22.54 -8.12 6.23
CA SER A 204 23.14 -8.13 7.56
C SER A 204 23.49 -9.57 7.97
N ALA A 205 24.49 -9.76 8.84
CA ALA A 205 24.84 -11.10 9.31
C ALA A 205 23.63 -11.80 9.96
N GLU A 206 22.78 -11.05 10.65
CA GLU A 206 21.52 -11.48 11.24
C GLU A 206 20.54 -11.97 10.17
N GLN A 207 20.14 -11.10 9.24
CA GLN A 207 19.11 -11.44 8.25
C GLN A 207 19.59 -12.50 7.27
N GLY A 208 20.85 -12.41 6.85
CA GLY A 208 21.48 -13.39 5.98
C GLY A 208 21.56 -14.77 6.63
N SER A 209 21.91 -14.86 7.91
CA SER A 209 22.01 -16.17 8.58
C SER A 209 20.66 -16.86 8.74
N ILE A 210 19.58 -16.13 9.02
CA ILE A 210 18.24 -16.75 9.04
C ILE A 210 17.80 -17.16 7.63
N THR A 211 18.08 -16.33 6.63
CA THR A 211 17.81 -16.65 5.23
C THR A 211 18.50 -17.96 4.82
N LEU A 212 19.78 -18.12 5.19
CA LEU A 212 20.54 -19.35 4.99
C LEU A 212 19.97 -20.53 5.79
N LEU A 213 19.52 -20.32 7.02
CA LEU A 213 18.91 -21.35 7.86
C LEU A 213 17.67 -21.95 7.18
N THR A 214 16.79 -21.09 6.67
CA THR A 214 15.61 -21.50 5.91
C THR A 214 16.01 -22.23 4.62
N GLY A 215 17.02 -21.72 3.91
CA GLY A 215 17.58 -22.35 2.72
C GLY A 215 18.04 -23.79 3.00
N ILE A 216 18.93 -23.99 4.00
CA ILE A 216 19.44 -25.34 4.36
C ILE A 216 18.30 -26.29 4.75
N LYS A 217 17.27 -25.82 5.46
CA LYS A 217 16.11 -26.66 5.80
C LYS A 217 15.29 -27.07 4.57
N ALA A 218 15.11 -26.16 3.61
CA ALA A 218 14.48 -26.49 2.33
C ALA A 218 15.28 -27.58 1.61
N VAL A 219 16.60 -27.39 1.53
CA VAL A 219 17.53 -28.37 0.95
C VAL A 219 17.42 -29.73 1.62
N LEU A 220 17.44 -29.78 2.95
CA LEU A 220 17.25 -31.02 3.71
C LEU A 220 15.93 -31.72 3.38
N LYS A 221 14.84 -30.98 3.18
CA LYS A 221 13.55 -31.56 2.78
C LYS A 221 13.63 -32.21 1.39
N HIS A 222 14.33 -31.58 0.45
CA HIS A 222 14.57 -32.14 -0.88
C HIS A 222 15.43 -33.40 -0.82
N VAL A 223 16.51 -33.40 -0.03
CA VAL A 223 17.37 -34.57 0.16
C VAL A 223 16.58 -35.73 0.80
N ASN A 224 15.78 -35.45 1.84
CA ASN A 224 14.93 -36.46 2.46
C ASN A 224 13.94 -37.07 1.46
N PHE A 225 13.30 -36.23 0.64
CA PHE A 225 12.40 -36.70 -0.40
C PHE A 225 13.11 -37.68 -1.37
N LEU A 226 14.33 -37.36 -1.80
CA LEU A 226 15.12 -38.22 -2.68
C LEU A 226 15.62 -39.52 -2.02
N ILE A 227 15.80 -39.53 -0.70
CA ILE A 227 16.13 -40.74 0.06
C ILE A 227 14.88 -41.63 0.20
N GLU A 228 13.74 -41.02 0.53
CA GLU A 228 12.48 -41.70 0.83
C GLU A 228 11.78 -42.23 -0.43
N HIS A 229 11.97 -41.56 -1.57
CA HIS A 229 11.31 -41.90 -2.82
C HIS A 229 12.33 -42.38 -3.83
N GLN A 230 12.14 -43.61 -4.34
CA GLN A 230 12.90 -44.11 -5.48
C GLN A 230 12.38 -43.42 -6.74
N ILE A 231 13.01 -42.30 -7.09
CA ILE A 231 12.69 -41.56 -8.32
C ILE A 231 13.42 -42.22 -9.49
N ASP A 232 12.72 -42.39 -10.61
CA ASP A 232 13.29 -42.85 -11.87
C ASP A 232 14.52 -42.02 -12.28
N ASP A 233 15.50 -42.66 -12.90
CA ASP A 233 16.78 -42.04 -13.26
C ASP A 233 16.64 -40.85 -14.22
N HIS A 234 15.63 -40.85 -15.08
CA HIS A 234 15.40 -39.74 -16.01
C HIS A 234 14.78 -38.53 -15.29
N LEU A 235 13.87 -38.76 -14.35
CA LEU A 235 13.29 -37.71 -13.53
C LEU A 235 14.28 -37.17 -12.49
N SER A 236 15.19 -38.02 -11.98
CA SER A 236 16.23 -37.63 -11.03
C SER A 236 17.21 -36.63 -11.66
N ILE A 237 17.60 -36.79 -12.93
CA ILE A 237 18.49 -35.85 -13.63
C ILE A 237 17.85 -34.46 -13.73
N GLY A 238 16.58 -34.39 -14.15
CA GLY A 238 15.85 -33.12 -14.28
C GLY A 238 15.67 -32.44 -12.92
N TYR A 239 15.31 -33.21 -11.90
CA TYR A 239 15.16 -32.73 -10.53
C TYR A 239 16.49 -32.22 -9.95
N LEU A 240 17.58 -32.99 -10.11
CA LEU A 240 18.92 -32.60 -9.63
C LEU A 240 19.40 -31.31 -10.28
N LYS A 241 19.12 -31.11 -11.58
CA LYS A 241 19.48 -29.88 -12.28
C LYS A 241 18.72 -28.67 -11.73
N LEU A 242 17.43 -28.82 -11.46
CA LEU A 242 16.61 -27.76 -10.85
C LEU A 242 17.07 -27.47 -9.42
N PHE A 243 17.31 -28.52 -8.65
CA PHE A 243 17.84 -28.45 -7.28
C PHE A 243 19.20 -27.74 -7.25
N GLN A 244 20.14 -28.08 -8.14
CA GLN A 244 21.43 -27.39 -8.24
C GLN A 244 21.25 -25.91 -8.61
N GLN A 245 20.35 -25.56 -9.53
CA GLN A 245 20.12 -24.15 -9.84
C GLN A 245 19.59 -23.35 -8.65
N GLN A 246 18.69 -23.95 -7.85
CA GLN A 246 18.15 -23.32 -6.64
C GLN A 246 19.18 -23.23 -5.52
N ASP A 247 19.97 -24.28 -5.29
CA ASP A 247 20.86 -24.34 -4.15
C ASP A 247 22.11 -23.49 -4.31
N TYR A 248 22.63 -23.42 -5.53
CA TYR A 248 23.74 -22.52 -5.85
C TYR A 248 23.31 -21.05 -5.76
N SER A 249 22.01 -20.75 -5.82
CA SER A 249 21.51 -19.37 -5.66
C SER A 249 21.68 -18.83 -4.23
N TRP A 250 21.98 -19.68 -3.24
CA TRP A 250 22.29 -19.26 -1.86
C TRP A 250 23.77 -18.91 -1.65
N LEU A 251 24.69 -19.35 -2.52
CA LEU A 251 26.13 -19.06 -2.40
C LEU A 251 26.48 -17.57 -2.35
N PRO A 252 25.79 -16.67 -3.11
CA PRO A 252 25.97 -15.24 -2.94
C PRO A 252 25.73 -14.76 -1.51
N VAL A 253 24.72 -15.27 -0.80
CA VAL A 253 24.44 -14.89 0.60
C VAL A 253 25.55 -15.36 1.52
N TRP A 254 26.00 -16.61 1.36
CA TRP A 254 27.15 -17.13 2.10
C TRP A 254 28.40 -16.25 1.91
N LYS A 255 28.67 -15.85 0.66
CA LYS A 255 29.79 -14.99 0.32
C LYS A 255 29.65 -13.61 0.97
N SER A 256 28.51 -12.95 0.83
CA SER A 256 28.25 -11.62 1.39
C SER A 256 28.43 -11.60 2.91
N ILE A 257 27.88 -12.58 3.64
CA ILE A 257 28.06 -12.65 5.10
C ILE A 257 29.53 -12.91 5.47
N ASN A 258 30.23 -13.80 4.77
CA ASN A 258 31.64 -14.07 5.05
C ASN A 258 32.51 -12.82 4.82
N GLU A 259 32.17 -11.99 3.83
CA GLU A 259 32.82 -10.70 3.57
C GLU A 259 32.56 -9.66 4.68
N LEU A 260 31.40 -9.70 5.34
CA LEU A 260 31.11 -8.83 6.49
C LEU A 260 31.88 -9.22 7.77
N LEU A 261 32.38 -10.45 7.85
CA LEU A 261 33.07 -10.99 9.02
C LEU A 261 34.59 -10.82 8.96
N THR A 262 35.12 -9.90 8.16
CA THR A 262 36.58 -9.73 7.94
C THR A 262 37.33 -9.10 9.11
N ASN A 263 36.66 -8.36 9.99
CA ASN A 263 37.29 -7.65 11.11
C ASN A 263 37.68 -8.60 12.25
N ASP A 264 38.77 -8.30 12.96
CA ASP A 264 39.30 -9.14 14.05
C ASP A 264 38.30 -9.35 15.20
N GLU A 265 37.42 -8.39 15.46
CA GLU A 265 36.34 -8.49 16.45
C GLU A 265 35.32 -9.59 16.14
N ASN A 266 35.23 -10.02 14.87
CA ASN A 266 34.32 -11.06 14.42
C ASN A 266 35.01 -12.41 14.19
N LYS A 267 36.27 -12.58 14.65
CA LYS A 267 37.06 -13.80 14.39
C LYS A 267 36.35 -15.09 14.82
N GLU A 268 35.75 -15.12 16.01
CA GLU A 268 35.02 -16.28 16.51
C GLU A 268 33.77 -16.58 15.65
N LYS A 269 32.96 -15.55 15.39
CA LYS A 269 31.80 -15.61 14.50
C LYS A 269 32.18 -16.14 13.11
N ARG A 270 33.27 -15.64 12.55
CA ARG A 270 33.81 -16.06 11.25
C ARG A 270 34.19 -17.54 11.23
N ILE A 271 34.86 -18.03 12.28
CA ILE A 271 35.27 -19.44 12.36
C ILE A 271 34.05 -20.36 12.33
N VAL A 272 33.02 -20.07 13.15
CA VAL A 272 31.79 -20.86 13.20
C VAL A 272 31.04 -20.79 11.86
N PHE A 273 30.93 -19.59 11.27
CA PHE A 273 30.29 -19.41 9.97
C PHE A 273 31.00 -20.17 8.84
N GLN A 274 32.33 -20.16 8.81
CA GLN A 274 33.12 -20.88 7.80
C GLN A 274 33.00 -22.41 7.93
N LYS A 275 32.85 -22.94 9.16
CA LYS A 275 32.52 -24.36 9.35
C LYS A 275 31.18 -24.69 8.70
N ALA A 276 30.15 -23.89 8.99
CA ALA A 276 28.82 -24.07 8.42
C ALA A 276 28.83 -24.03 6.88
N LEU A 277 29.53 -23.06 6.29
CA LEU A 277 29.72 -22.95 4.84
C LEU A 277 30.45 -24.17 4.25
N LYS A 278 31.51 -24.65 4.91
CA LYS A 278 32.24 -25.83 4.46
C LYS A 278 31.36 -27.07 4.47
N SER A 279 30.59 -27.28 5.54
CA SER A 279 29.63 -28.38 5.64
C SER A 279 28.51 -28.27 4.59
N PHE A 280 28.03 -27.05 4.30
CA PHE A 280 27.04 -26.80 3.25
C PHE A 280 27.59 -27.19 1.87
N THR A 281 28.79 -26.72 1.54
CA THR A 281 29.45 -26.98 0.24
C THR A 281 29.70 -28.48 0.06
N LEU A 282 30.15 -29.16 1.12
CA LEU A 282 30.33 -30.62 1.10
C LEU A 282 29.00 -31.35 0.86
N GLY A 283 27.90 -30.85 1.42
CA GLY A 283 26.55 -31.36 1.16
C GLY A 283 26.17 -31.26 -0.31
N LEU A 284 26.48 -30.13 -0.96
CA LEU A 284 26.26 -29.93 -2.40
C LEU A 284 27.11 -30.87 -3.26
N ASP A 285 28.37 -31.10 -2.88
CA ASP A 285 29.28 -32.01 -3.61
C ASP A 285 28.76 -33.46 -3.57
N TYR A 286 28.33 -33.93 -2.39
CA TYR A 286 27.71 -35.25 -2.24
C TYR A 286 26.41 -35.35 -3.03
N MET A 287 25.62 -34.27 -3.05
CA MET A 287 24.38 -34.20 -3.79
C MET A 287 24.60 -34.31 -5.30
N GLY A 288 25.61 -33.61 -5.83
CA GLY A 288 26.04 -33.72 -7.23
C GLY A 288 26.55 -35.11 -7.60
N SER A 289 27.14 -35.82 -6.63
CA SER A 289 27.60 -37.20 -6.77
C SER A 289 26.50 -38.25 -6.51
N ARG A 290 25.25 -37.82 -6.31
CA ARG A 290 24.09 -38.67 -5.96
C ARG A 290 24.25 -39.48 -4.66
N ASN A 291 25.12 -39.04 -3.77
CA ASN A 291 25.29 -39.64 -2.44
C ASN A 291 24.38 -38.93 -1.43
N TYR A 292 23.09 -39.26 -1.48
CA TYR A 292 22.07 -38.57 -0.69
C TYR A 292 22.23 -38.74 0.83
N PRO A 293 22.58 -39.92 1.38
CA PRO A 293 22.80 -40.07 2.82
C PRO A 293 23.91 -39.17 3.37
N ASP A 294 25.07 -39.12 2.70
CA ASP A 294 26.19 -38.26 3.13
C ASP A 294 25.88 -36.78 2.92
N SER A 295 25.13 -36.45 1.85
CA SER A 295 24.60 -35.10 1.63
C SER A 295 23.70 -34.65 2.78
N GLN A 296 22.77 -35.50 3.21
CA GLN A 296 21.87 -35.23 4.33
C GLN A 296 22.63 -34.94 5.62
N GLU A 297 23.64 -35.75 5.97
CA GLU A 297 24.42 -35.56 7.19
C GLU A 297 25.27 -34.28 7.13
N ALA A 298 25.85 -33.97 5.96
CA ALA A 298 26.60 -32.73 5.74
C ALA A 298 25.70 -31.49 5.90
N PHE A 299 24.48 -31.49 5.35
CA PHE A 299 23.52 -30.40 5.54
C PHE A 299 23.00 -30.30 6.99
N LYS A 300 22.75 -31.43 7.68
CA LYS A 300 22.42 -31.42 9.11
C LYS A 300 23.55 -30.82 9.95
N LYS A 301 24.80 -31.12 9.60
CA LYS A 301 25.98 -30.53 10.23
C LYS A 301 26.05 -29.03 9.98
N SER A 302 25.89 -28.60 8.72
CA SER A 302 25.84 -27.17 8.36
C SER A 302 24.74 -26.44 9.13
N LEU A 303 23.56 -27.04 9.26
CA LEU A 303 22.44 -26.49 10.02
C LEU A 303 22.79 -26.28 11.50
N ARG A 304 23.44 -27.26 12.14
CA ARG A 304 23.90 -27.14 13.54
C ARG A 304 24.91 -25.99 13.72
N GLU A 305 25.91 -25.94 12.84
CA GLU A 305 26.96 -24.90 12.87
C GLU A 305 26.39 -23.51 12.56
N LEU A 306 25.41 -23.40 11.67
CA LEU A 306 24.74 -22.14 11.37
C LEU A 306 23.86 -21.67 12.55
N ASN A 307 23.18 -22.58 13.25
CA ASN A 307 22.45 -22.23 14.47
C ASN A 307 23.38 -21.69 15.56
N GLU A 308 24.57 -22.28 15.72
CA GLU A 308 25.60 -21.77 16.63
C GLU A 308 26.03 -20.34 16.22
N PHE A 309 26.24 -20.11 14.93
CA PHE A 309 26.54 -18.77 14.40
C PHE A 309 25.41 -17.77 14.67
N ILE A 310 24.15 -18.15 14.44
CA ILE A 310 22.98 -17.31 14.71
C ILE A 310 22.97 -16.91 16.19
N LEU A 311 23.16 -17.85 17.10
CA LEU A 311 23.25 -17.52 18.53
C LEU A 311 24.35 -16.48 18.77
N LEU A 312 25.56 -16.65 18.24
CA LEU A 312 26.64 -15.67 18.42
C LEU A 312 26.33 -14.28 17.85
N VAL A 313 25.58 -14.22 16.75
CA VAL A 313 25.22 -12.97 16.09
C VAL A 313 24.11 -12.22 16.84
N PHE A 314 23.22 -12.95 17.52
CA PHE A 314 22.11 -12.39 18.28
C PHE A 314 22.35 -12.31 19.80
N VAL A 315 23.40 -12.96 20.32
CA VAL A 315 23.84 -12.88 21.72
C VAL A 315 24.15 -11.42 22.05
N ASN A 316 23.41 -10.88 23.02
CA ASN A 316 23.42 -9.48 23.48
C ASN A 316 22.57 -8.48 22.69
N LYS A 317 21.76 -8.93 21.73
CA LYS A 317 20.77 -8.05 21.09
C LYS A 317 19.59 -7.80 22.01
N ALA A 318 19.17 -6.55 22.11
CA ALA A 318 17.99 -6.17 22.86
C ALA A 318 16.73 -6.71 22.16
N ALA A 319 15.68 -7.00 22.94
CA ALA A 319 14.48 -7.64 22.41
C ALA A 319 13.81 -6.80 21.31
N ASP A 320 13.82 -5.47 21.44
CA ASP A 320 13.30 -4.53 20.46
C ASP A 320 14.03 -4.62 19.12
N GLU A 321 15.37 -4.69 19.12
CA GLU A 321 16.16 -4.86 17.89
C GLU A 321 15.78 -6.15 17.15
N ILE A 322 15.58 -7.25 17.88
CA ILE A 322 15.20 -8.54 17.30
C ILE A 322 13.77 -8.47 16.73
N VAL A 323 12.83 -7.86 17.45
CA VAL A 323 11.45 -7.68 16.98
C VAL A 323 11.41 -6.87 15.68
N GLN A 324 12.20 -5.80 15.56
CA GLN A 324 12.24 -5.01 14.32
C GLN A 324 12.69 -5.85 13.11
N LYS A 325 13.68 -6.73 13.29
CA LYS A 325 14.14 -7.64 12.24
C LYS A 325 13.07 -8.66 11.85
N ILE A 326 12.34 -9.19 12.83
CA ILE A 326 11.20 -10.07 12.59
C ILE A 326 10.10 -9.34 11.81
N LEU A 327 9.80 -8.08 12.15
CA LEU A 327 8.78 -7.29 11.46
C LEU A 327 9.13 -7.05 9.99
N ILE A 328 10.39 -6.78 9.69
CA ILE A 328 10.89 -6.70 8.31
C ILE A 328 10.65 -8.02 7.57
N GLN A 329 10.92 -9.17 8.20
CA GLN A 329 10.62 -10.46 7.58
C GLN A 329 9.12 -10.72 7.41
N TYR A 330 8.29 -10.27 8.35
CA TYR A 330 6.84 -10.38 8.22
C TYR A 330 6.37 -9.64 6.98
N THR A 331 6.85 -8.42 6.76
CA THR A 331 6.58 -7.68 5.54
C THR A 331 6.89 -8.57 4.34
N PHE A 332 8.13 -9.06 4.17
CA PHE A 332 8.47 -9.89 3.00
C PHE A 332 7.64 -11.16 2.86
N THR A 333 7.36 -11.84 3.96
CA THR A 333 6.53 -13.04 3.93
C THR A 333 5.12 -12.73 3.44
N LEU A 334 4.52 -11.64 3.91
CA LEU A 334 3.19 -11.19 3.53
C LEU A 334 3.15 -10.61 2.10
N LEU A 335 4.28 -10.17 1.54
CA LEU A 335 4.31 -9.76 0.13
C LEU A 335 4.25 -10.93 -0.85
N ASN A 336 4.53 -12.16 -0.41
CA ASN A 336 4.43 -13.34 -1.24
C ASN A 336 2.96 -13.76 -1.40
N GLU A 337 2.47 -13.76 -2.64
CA GLU A 337 1.17 -14.31 -3.02
C GLU A 337 1.36 -15.41 -4.07
N PRO A 338 1.07 -16.69 -3.75
CA PRO A 338 0.59 -17.20 -2.45
C PRO A 338 1.69 -17.20 -1.38
N LEU A 339 1.27 -17.28 -0.11
CA LEU A 339 2.20 -17.48 1.00
C LEU A 339 3.01 -18.76 0.80
N GLN A 340 4.30 -18.68 1.11
CA GLN A 340 5.21 -19.81 1.01
C GLN A 340 5.45 -20.43 2.38
N ASN A 341 5.34 -21.76 2.46
CA ASN A 341 5.58 -22.51 3.70
C ASN A 341 6.98 -22.24 4.26
N LEU A 342 8.00 -22.15 3.39
CA LEU A 342 9.37 -21.84 3.80
C LEU A 342 9.49 -20.47 4.48
N SER A 343 8.80 -19.44 3.98
CA SER A 343 8.79 -18.11 4.59
C SER A 343 8.15 -18.12 5.98
N LEU A 344 7.04 -18.85 6.15
CA LEU A 344 6.39 -19.00 7.46
C LEU A 344 7.27 -19.75 8.47
N GLN A 345 7.94 -20.82 8.03
CA GLN A 345 8.92 -21.53 8.85
C GLN A 345 10.08 -20.62 9.26
N SER A 346 10.57 -19.77 8.35
CA SER A 346 11.59 -18.77 8.65
C SER A 346 11.16 -17.85 9.80
N LEU A 347 9.92 -17.36 9.76
CA LEU A 347 9.36 -16.52 10.82
C LEU A 347 9.26 -17.23 12.18
N ILE A 348 8.92 -18.53 12.21
CA ILE A 348 8.87 -19.32 13.45
C ILE A 348 10.25 -19.35 14.09
N GLU A 349 11.29 -19.61 13.29
CA GLU A 349 12.67 -19.66 13.76
C GLU A 349 13.15 -18.30 14.27
N MET A 350 12.82 -17.21 13.57
CA MET A 350 13.17 -15.88 14.08
C MET A 350 12.45 -15.56 15.38
N GLN A 351 11.16 -15.89 15.50
CA GLN A 351 10.42 -15.69 16.75
C GLN A 351 11.04 -16.48 17.90
N ALA A 352 11.55 -17.69 17.66
CA ALA A 352 12.20 -18.48 18.70
C ALA A 352 13.39 -17.76 19.36
N LEU A 353 14.08 -16.87 18.63
CA LEU A 353 15.18 -16.05 19.16
C LEU A 353 14.73 -15.02 20.21
N LEU A 354 13.45 -14.65 20.25
CA LEU A 354 12.92 -13.70 21.24
C LEU A 354 12.65 -14.32 22.61
N LYS A 355 12.60 -15.65 22.72
CA LYS A 355 12.18 -16.33 23.95
C LYS A 355 13.03 -15.93 25.15
N GLU A 356 14.35 -16.09 25.05
CA GLU A 356 15.27 -15.79 26.16
C GLU A 356 15.33 -14.28 26.47
N PRO A 357 15.45 -13.35 25.49
CA PRO A 357 15.38 -11.91 25.75
C PRO A 357 14.09 -11.47 26.47
N LEU A 358 12.93 -12.01 26.08
CA LEU A 358 11.64 -11.64 26.71
C LEU A 358 11.48 -12.24 28.11
N GLU A 359 11.95 -13.47 28.34
CA GLU A 359 11.94 -14.09 29.67
C GLU A 359 12.77 -13.28 30.67
N LYS A 360 13.92 -12.71 30.24
CA LYS A 360 14.76 -11.83 31.06
C LYS A 360 14.05 -10.55 31.52
N LEU A 361 13.11 -10.03 30.72
CA LEU A 361 12.35 -8.82 31.05
C LEU A 361 11.26 -9.07 32.13
N LYS A 362 10.89 -10.33 32.41
CA LYS A 362 9.89 -10.72 33.41
C LYS A 362 8.54 -9.97 33.30
N ASN A 363 8.16 -9.57 32.09
CA ASN A 363 6.89 -8.89 31.82
C ASN A 363 5.88 -9.89 31.27
N GLU A 364 4.86 -10.23 32.06
CA GLU A 364 3.84 -11.23 31.70
C GLU A 364 3.03 -10.81 30.47
N ASN A 365 2.75 -9.52 30.30
CA ASN A 365 1.99 -9.00 29.16
C ASN A 365 2.77 -9.16 27.85
N LEU A 366 4.06 -8.83 27.84
CA LEU A 366 4.91 -9.04 26.66
C LEU A 366 5.00 -10.51 26.27
N ASN A 367 5.16 -11.39 27.26
CA ASN A 367 5.18 -12.85 27.04
C ASN A 367 3.85 -13.38 26.51
N LEU A 368 2.72 -12.84 26.97
CA LEU A 368 1.40 -13.20 26.47
C LEU A 368 1.21 -12.80 24.99
N ILE A 369 1.59 -11.56 24.63
CA ILE A 369 1.53 -11.08 23.24
C ILE A 369 2.37 -11.97 22.33
N PHE A 370 3.62 -12.25 22.76
CA PHE A 370 4.54 -13.10 22.02
C PHE A 370 4.00 -14.53 21.84
N LYS A 371 3.49 -15.15 22.90
CA LYS A 371 2.90 -16.50 22.83
C LYS A 371 1.71 -16.56 21.87
N LYS A 372 0.82 -15.56 21.90
CA LYS A 372 -0.31 -15.50 20.96
C LYS A 372 0.18 -15.39 19.51
N SER A 373 1.25 -14.62 19.25
CA SER A 373 1.87 -14.54 17.93
C SER A 373 2.40 -15.89 17.44
N GLN A 374 3.08 -16.64 18.31
CA GLN A 374 3.59 -17.98 17.97
C GLN A 374 2.46 -18.96 17.63
N VAL A 375 1.37 -18.92 18.40
CA VAL A 375 0.18 -19.75 18.14
C VAL A 375 -0.42 -19.40 16.78
N SER A 376 -0.66 -18.12 16.50
CA SER A 376 -1.19 -17.70 15.20
C SER A 376 -0.28 -18.13 14.05
N LEU A 377 1.04 -17.94 14.17
CA LEU A 377 1.97 -18.35 13.11
C LEU A 377 2.02 -19.87 12.90
N THR A 378 1.91 -20.66 13.97
CA THR A 378 1.84 -22.13 13.87
C THR A 378 0.57 -22.57 13.13
N ASN A 379 -0.58 -22.00 13.51
CA ASN A 379 -1.84 -22.24 12.81
C ASN A 379 -1.75 -21.85 11.32
N ALA A 380 -1.07 -20.73 11.01
CA ALA A 380 -0.88 -20.31 9.63
C ALA A 380 -0.15 -21.37 8.79
N VAL A 381 0.87 -22.01 9.35
CA VAL A 381 1.60 -23.11 8.67
C VAL A 381 0.70 -24.32 8.46
N GLU A 382 -0.03 -24.75 9.48
CA GLU A 382 -0.93 -25.92 9.41
C GLU A 382 -2.03 -25.74 8.37
N LEU A 383 -2.62 -24.55 8.32
CA LEU A 383 -3.65 -24.19 7.35
C LEU A 383 -3.11 -24.11 5.92
N LEU A 384 -1.89 -23.59 5.74
CA LEU A 384 -1.25 -23.57 4.42
C LEU A 384 -1.01 -24.99 3.90
N GLN A 385 -0.54 -25.89 4.77
CA GLN A 385 -0.33 -27.30 4.44
C GLN A 385 -1.64 -28.03 4.15
N SER A 386 -2.73 -27.60 4.77
CA SER A 386 -4.09 -28.11 4.54
C SER A 386 -4.79 -27.45 3.34
N SER A 387 -4.06 -26.73 2.48
CA SER A 387 -4.57 -26.04 1.28
C SER A 387 -5.63 -24.97 1.58
N GLN A 388 -5.50 -24.27 2.72
CA GLN A 388 -6.36 -23.15 3.12
C GLN A 388 -5.56 -21.83 3.13
N PRO A 389 -5.13 -21.33 1.95
CA PRO A 389 -4.15 -20.23 1.85
C PRO A 389 -4.67 -18.90 2.41
N ILE A 390 -5.98 -18.62 2.28
CA ILE A 390 -6.57 -17.37 2.79
C ILE A 390 -6.61 -17.39 4.32
N GLN A 391 -7.00 -18.52 4.93
CA GLN A 391 -6.97 -18.65 6.40
C GLN A 391 -5.54 -18.61 6.93
N SER A 392 -4.60 -19.27 6.25
CA SER A 392 -3.17 -19.14 6.55
C SER A 392 -2.72 -17.67 6.52
N ARG A 393 -3.18 -16.90 5.53
CA ARG A 393 -2.88 -15.47 5.41
C ARG A 393 -3.41 -14.68 6.60
N ILE A 394 -4.66 -14.88 6.99
CA ILE A 394 -5.26 -14.23 8.17
C ILE A 394 -4.41 -14.47 9.43
N TYR A 395 -4.06 -15.73 9.71
CA TYR A 395 -3.25 -16.07 10.88
C TYR A 395 -1.81 -15.52 10.80
N THR A 396 -1.25 -15.39 9.59
CA THR A 396 0.06 -14.76 9.39
C THR A 396 0.00 -13.26 9.66
N GLU A 397 -1.02 -12.58 9.15
CA GLU A 397 -1.28 -11.16 9.43
C GLU A 397 -1.49 -10.91 10.93
N GLU A 398 -2.23 -11.80 11.60
CA GLU A 398 -2.44 -11.73 13.05
C GLU A 398 -1.12 -11.85 13.83
N ALA A 399 -0.29 -12.83 13.48
CA ALA A 399 1.02 -12.99 14.11
C ALA A 399 1.92 -11.76 13.87
N GLY A 400 1.92 -11.21 12.64
CA GLY A 400 2.66 -10.00 12.31
C GLY A 400 2.19 -8.78 13.10
N HIS A 401 0.87 -8.59 13.21
CA HIS A 401 0.28 -7.52 14.01
C HIS A 401 0.64 -7.65 15.50
N ARG A 402 0.62 -8.87 16.06
CA ARG A 402 1.05 -9.12 17.44
C ARG A 402 2.53 -8.79 17.66
N MET A 403 3.40 -9.04 16.67
CA MET A 403 4.80 -8.58 16.73
C MET A 403 4.92 -7.05 16.69
N LYS A 404 4.05 -6.34 15.96
CA LYS A 404 4.02 -4.87 15.97
C LYS A 404 3.63 -4.34 17.35
N LEU A 405 2.58 -4.91 17.95
CA LEU A 405 2.17 -4.61 19.32
C LEU A 405 3.30 -4.89 20.33
N LEU A 406 4.02 -6.00 20.16
CA LEU A 406 5.17 -6.32 21.01
C LEU A 406 6.26 -5.25 20.89
N ALA A 407 6.61 -4.83 19.67
CA ALA A 407 7.59 -3.78 19.42
C ALA A 407 7.21 -2.46 20.09
N GLN A 408 5.93 -2.07 19.98
CA GLN A 408 5.40 -0.86 20.57
C GLN A 408 5.47 -0.90 22.10
N ASN A 409 5.15 -2.05 22.72
CA ASN A 409 5.20 -2.19 24.19
C ASN A 409 6.64 -2.32 24.74
N LEU A 410 7.60 -2.77 23.92
CA LEU A 410 9.03 -2.75 24.27
C LEU A 410 9.61 -1.33 24.22
N ASN A 411 9.17 -0.54 23.24
CA ASN A 411 9.57 0.86 23.12
C ASN A 411 8.75 1.75 24.05
N HIS A 412 9.21 1.91 25.29
CA HIS A 412 8.67 2.88 26.26
C HIS A 412 8.86 4.36 25.87
N SER A 413 9.05 4.68 24.58
CA SER A 413 9.25 6.05 24.12
C SER A 413 8.06 6.93 24.51
N LYS A 414 8.35 8.21 24.82
CA LYS A 414 7.36 9.20 25.24
C LYS A 414 6.13 9.13 24.33
N LYS A 415 4.95 9.05 24.96
CA LYS A 415 3.61 9.13 24.35
C LYS A 415 3.48 10.43 23.53
N ASN A 416 4.01 10.45 22.31
CA ASN A 416 3.87 11.55 21.38
C ASN A 416 2.54 11.37 20.64
N PRO A 417 1.70 12.42 20.51
CA PRO A 417 0.45 12.35 19.77
C PRO A 417 0.58 11.71 18.38
N LYS A 418 1.66 12.01 17.65
CA LYS A 418 1.91 11.48 16.30
C LYS A 418 2.10 9.97 16.30
N ILE A 419 2.81 9.45 17.29
CA ILE A 419 3.10 8.00 17.42
C ILE A 419 1.80 7.26 17.76
N ILE A 420 1.01 7.82 18.68
CA ILE A 420 -0.28 7.24 19.09
C ILE A 420 -1.25 7.22 17.91
N LEU A 421 -1.40 8.32 17.18
CA LEU A 421 -2.27 8.36 16.01
C LEU A 421 -1.81 7.41 14.92
N LYS A 422 -0.49 7.28 14.67
CA LYS A 422 0.05 6.30 13.74
C LYS A 422 -0.30 4.86 14.15
N GLN A 423 -0.18 4.54 15.44
CA GLN A 423 -0.55 3.23 15.97
C GLN A 423 -2.05 2.95 15.81
N MET A 424 -2.91 3.95 16.06
CA MET A 424 -4.35 3.83 15.84
C MET A 424 -4.69 3.56 14.36
N ILE A 425 -4.02 4.27 13.45
CA ILE A 425 -4.14 4.03 12.00
C ILE A 425 -3.70 2.60 11.66
N GLU A 426 -2.55 2.14 12.16
CA GLU A 426 -2.06 0.78 11.90
C GLU A 426 -3.00 -0.32 12.43
N ASN A 427 -3.61 -0.12 13.61
CA ASN A 427 -4.60 -1.05 14.17
C ASN A 427 -5.88 -1.10 13.33
N GLN A 428 -6.32 0.06 12.85
CA GLN A 428 -7.50 0.19 12.00
C GLN A 428 -7.26 -0.38 10.59
N GLU A 429 -6.06 -0.20 10.02
CA GLU A 429 -5.65 -0.84 8.76
C GLU A 429 -5.65 -2.35 8.90
N TYR A 430 -5.15 -2.87 10.02
CA TYR A 430 -5.18 -4.29 10.31
C TYR A 430 -6.62 -4.83 10.44
N ALA A 431 -7.51 -4.14 11.17
CA ALA A 431 -8.92 -4.54 11.26
C ALA A 431 -9.60 -4.61 9.89
N LEU A 432 -9.42 -3.56 9.07
CA LEU A 432 -9.93 -3.50 7.70
C LEU A 432 -9.38 -4.63 6.81
N LEU A 433 -8.08 -4.93 6.93
CA LEU A 433 -7.46 -6.01 6.18
C LEU A 433 -8.09 -7.36 6.51
N ILE A 434 -8.30 -7.67 7.80
CA ILE A 434 -8.93 -8.91 8.23
C ILE A 434 -10.38 -8.99 7.74
N ASP A 435 -11.14 -7.91 7.80
CA ASP A 435 -12.51 -7.87 7.27
C ASP A 435 -12.56 -8.10 5.75
N ARG A 436 -11.62 -7.51 5.00
CA ARG A 436 -11.51 -7.75 3.55
C ARG A 436 -11.12 -9.18 3.22
N LEU A 437 -10.14 -9.75 3.94
CA LEU A 437 -9.75 -11.16 3.77
C LEU A 437 -10.90 -12.10 4.11
N ARG A 438 -11.69 -11.78 5.13
CA ARG A 438 -12.88 -12.52 5.53
C ARG A 438 -13.94 -12.58 4.43
N LEU A 439 -14.14 -11.52 3.64
CA LEU A 439 -15.06 -11.55 2.49
C LEU A 439 -14.68 -12.60 1.42
N SER A 440 -13.40 -13.02 1.38
CA SER A 440 -12.92 -14.00 0.41
C SER A 440 -13.02 -15.46 0.88
N ILE A 441 -13.61 -15.70 2.05
CA ILE A 441 -13.81 -17.03 2.62
C ILE A 441 -15.31 -17.30 2.74
N GLU A 442 -15.76 -18.47 2.30
CA GLU A 442 -17.06 -18.99 2.72
C GLU A 442 -16.97 -19.28 4.23
N GLU A 443 -17.57 -18.41 5.04
CA GLU A 443 -17.53 -18.53 6.50
C GLU A 443 -18.00 -19.91 6.95
N THR A 444 -17.08 -20.74 7.41
CA THR A 444 -17.44 -21.90 8.22
C THR A 444 -17.81 -21.40 9.62
N GLU A 445 -18.85 -21.99 10.22
CA GLU A 445 -19.29 -21.64 11.58
C GLU A 445 -18.15 -21.69 12.62
N SER A 446 -17.09 -22.47 12.35
CA SER A 446 -15.92 -22.61 13.20
C SER A 446 -14.94 -21.43 13.18
N LEU A 447 -14.84 -20.68 12.08
CA LEU A 447 -13.83 -19.61 11.91
C LEU A 447 -14.37 -18.23 12.32
N ALA A 448 -15.68 -18.02 12.15
CA ALA A 448 -16.34 -16.74 12.43
C ALA A 448 -16.09 -16.19 13.85
N PRO A 449 -16.09 -17.00 14.94
CA PRO A 449 -15.82 -16.50 16.28
C PRO A 449 -14.39 -15.94 16.44
N HIS A 450 -13.39 -16.62 15.88
CA HIS A 450 -11.99 -16.16 15.92
C HIS A 450 -11.81 -14.84 15.16
N LEU A 451 -12.37 -14.74 13.95
CA LEU A 451 -12.29 -13.52 13.15
C LEU A 451 -12.96 -12.34 13.86
N ASN A 452 -14.14 -12.57 14.43
CA ASN A 452 -14.83 -11.56 15.23
C ASN A 452 -13.98 -11.11 16.42
N GLU A 453 -13.33 -12.03 17.14
CA GLU A 453 -12.44 -11.70 18.24
C GLU A 453 -11.25 -10.85 17.75
N VAL A 454 -10.58 -11.26 16.66
CA VAL A 454 -9.41 -10.55 16.12
C VAL A 454 -9.76 -9.13 15.70
N ILE A 455 -10.86 -8.96 14.96
CA ILE A 455 -11.34 -7.64 14.51
C ILE A 455 -11.73 -6.78 15.72
N HIS A 456 -12.52 -7.33 16.65
CA HIS A 456 -12.93 -6.62 17.85
C HIS A 456 -11.74 -6.19 18.71
N VAL A 457 -10.73 -7.04 18.88
CA VAL A 457 -9.51 -6.69 19.63
C VAL A 457 -8.77 -5.52 18.96
N ALA A 458 -8.59 -5.55 17.63
CA ALA A 458 -7.93 -4.47 16.90
C ALA A 458 -8.70 -3.14 17.00
N GLN A 459 -10.03 -3.18 16.87
CA GLN A 459 -10.89 -2.01 17.04
C GLN A 459 -10.88 -1.49 18.48
N SER A 460 -11.04 -2.37 19.47
CA SER A 460 -10.98 -2.02 20.89
C SER A 460 -9.65 -1.36 21.27
N GLN A 461 -8.52 -1.87 20.79
CA GLN A 461 -7.20 -1.27 21.03
C GLN A 461 -7.10 0.13 20.43
N THR A 462 -7.65 0.33 19.24
CA THR A 462 -7.74 1.65 18.60
C THR A 462 -8.45 2.65 19.53
N PHE A 463 -9.57 2.26 20.14
CA PHE A 463 -10.30 3.15 21.06
C PHE A 463 -9.61 3.36 22.41
N GLN A 464 -8.93 2.35 22.94
CA GLN A 464 -8.16 2.50 24.19
C GLN A 464 -7.04 3.53 24.04
N SER A 465 -6.45 3.64 22.86
CA SER A 465 -5.42 4.63 22.54
C SER A 465 -5.97 6.07 22.40
N SER A 466 -7.28 6.27 22.28
CA SER A 466 -7.86 7.61 22.14
C SER A 466 -7.64 8.49 23.37
N GLU A 467 -7.79 7.92 24.58
CA GLU A 467 -7.53 8.67 25.82
C GLU A 467 -6.06 9.09 25.91
N ASP A 468 -5.16 8.15 25.59
CA ASP A 468 -3.73 8.41 25.54
C ASP A 468 -3.38 9.51 24.52
N PHE A 469 -4.08 9.55 23.38
CA PHE A 469 -3.93 10.61 22.38
C PHE A 469 -4.29 11.99 22.96
N TYR A 470 -5.46 12.14 23.58
CA TYR A 470 -5.86 13.41 24.20
C TYR A 470 -4.87 13.86 25.29
N GLN A 471 -4.46 12.95 26.17
CA GLN A 471 -3.49 13.25 27.22
C GLN A 471 -2.14 13.69 26.64
N SER A 472 -1.69 13.02 25.57
CA SER A 472 -0.44 13.39 24.89
C SER A 472 -0.49 14.77 24.24
N ILE A 473 -1.65 15.18 23.70
CA ILE A 473 -1.83 16.52 23.13
C ILE A 473 -1.72 17.57 24.23
N ILE A 474 -2.37 17.37 25.37
CA ILE A 474 -2.31 18.30 26.51
C ILE A 474 -0.87 18.46 26.99
N LEU A 475 -0.11 17.36 27.06
CA LEU A 475 1.30 17.40 27.43
C LEU A 475 2.14 18.15 26.38
N GLN A 476 1.94 17.86 25.10
CA GLN A 476 2.65 18.54 24.01
C GLN A 476 2.35 20.04 23.99
N GLN A 477 1.09 20.45 24.14
CA GLN A 477 0.70 21.86 24.19
C GLN A 477 1.32 22.60 25.39
N LYS A 478 1.46 21.93 26.54
CA LYS A 478 2.17 22.50 27.71
C LYS A 478 3.66 22.66 27.45
N GLU A 479 4.31 21.67 26.86
CA GLU A 479 5.73 21.73 26.47
C GLU A 479 5.97 22.85 25.44
N ASP A 480 5.11 22.93 24.41
CA ASP A 480 5.16 23.96 23.38
C ASP A 480 5.00 25.36 23.99
N SER A 481 4.04 25.52 24.92
CA SER A 481 3.78 26.79 25.63
C SER A 481 4.95 27.24 26.52
N GLN A 482 5.72 26.30 27.07
CA GLN A 482 6.91 26.60 27.88
C GLN A 482 8.15 26.93 27.03
N SER A 483 8.16 26.49 25.77
CA SER A 483 9.27 26.71 24.81
C SER A 483 9.19 28.05 24.04
N LEU A 484 8.13 28.83 24.23
CA LEU A 484 7.79 30.09 23.53
C LEU A 484 8.72 31.30 23.84
N LYS A 485 10.02 31.11 24.04
CA LYS A 485 11.00 32.21 24.05
C LYS A 485 11.72 32.44 22.71
N GLY A 486 11.31 31.82 21.59
CA GLY A 486 11.96 32.17 20.32
C GLY A 486 11.52 31.55 18.99
N ASN A 487 10.40 30.81 18.88
CA ASN A 487 9.98 30.25 17.58
C ASN A 487 8.45 30.24 17.42
N GLU A 488 7.88 31.34 16.94
CA GLU A 488 6.45 31.47 16.60
C GLU A 488 6.01 30.67 15.35
N ASN A 489 6.92 29.94 14.69
CA ASN A 489 6.68 29.31 13.38
C ASN A 489 6.37 27.80 13.40
N LEU A 490 6.04 27.20 14.54
CA LEU A 490 5.86 25.74 14.67
C LEU A 490 4.55 25.30 15.36
N GLN A 491 3.48 26.09 15.28
CA GLN A 491 2.22 25.71 15.93
C GLN A 491 1.40 24.74 15.07
N ILE A 492 1.22 23.51 15.58
CA ILE A 492 0.33 22.49 15.00
C ILE A 492 -1.12 23.00 15.08
N PRO A 493 -1.95 22.88 14.03
CA PRO A 493 -3.35 23.32 14.04
C PRO A 493 -4.22 22.33 14.82
N TRP A 494 -4.10 22.34 16.15
CA TRP A 494 -4.74 21.35 17.02
C TRP A 494 -6.26 21.26 16.86
N ASP A 495 -6.95 22.38 16.60
CA ASP A 495 -8.40 22.38 16.40
C ASP A 495 -8.83 21.56 15.17
N GLU A 496 -8.10 21.71 14.05
CA GLU A 496 -8.35 20.93 12.84
C GLU A 496 -7.97 19.46 13.02
N VAL A 497 -6.87 19.19 13.74
CA VAL A 497 -6.42 17.83 14.05
C VAL A 497 -7.44 17.10 14.93
N LEU A 498 -7.93 17.76 15.98
CA LEU A 498 -8.93 17.20 16.90
C LEU A 498 -10.27 16.97 16.20
N THR A 499 -10.71 17.91 15.36
CA THR A 499 -11.94 17.76 14.56
C THR A 499 -11.87 16.54 13.65
N SER A 500 -10.77 16.38 12.89
CA SER A 500 -10.55 15.17 12.07
C SER A 500 -10.46 13.92 12.96
N PHE A 501 -9.73 13.97 14.06
CA PHE A 501 -9.59 12.83 14.97
C PHE A 501 -10.94 12.32 15.51
N GLU A 502 -11.78 13.23 16.00
CA GLU A 502 -13.12 12.94 16.56
C GLU A 502 -14.06 12.36 15.50
N GLU A 503 -14.03 12.90 14.28
CA GLU A 503 -14.83 12.36 13.17
C GLU A 503 -14.39 10.94 12.80
N GLY A 504 -13.09 10.68 12.73
CA GLY A 504 -12.57 9.32 12.54
C GLY A 504 -12.98 8.38 13.66
N ALA A 505 -12.89 8.81 14.93
CA ALA A 505 -13.31 8.00 16.07
C ALA A 505 -14.83 7.69 16.06
N ARG A 506 -15.65 8.65 15.61
CA ARG A 506 -17.10 8.46 15.42
C ARG A 506 -17.39 7.41 14.35
N LEU A 507 -16.72 7.50 13.20
CA LEU A 507 -16.86 6.54 12.09
C LEU A 507 -16.40 5.13 12.48
N ALA A 508 -15.26 5.03 13.16
CA ALA A 508 -14.73 3.76 13.67
C ALA A 508 -15.75 3.07 14.60
N LYS A 509 -16.35 3.82 15.53
CA LYS A 509 -17.34 3.30 16.48
C LYS A 509 -18.64 2.88 15.81
N GLN A 510 -19.02 3.54 14.72
CA GLN A 510 -20.16 3.11 13.90
C GLN A 510 -19.85 1.81 13.16
N SER A 511 -18.63 1.67 12.64
CA SER A 511 -18.17 0.44 12.00
C SER A 511 -18.20 -0.76 12.96
N GLU A 512 -17.63 -0.62 14.16
CA GLU A 512 -17.63 -1.69 15.18
C GLU A 512 -19.05 -2.18 15.51
N LYS A 513 -20.02 -1.27 15.63
CA LYS A 513 -21.43 -1.62 15.85
C LYS A 513 -22.03 -2.43 14.71
N LEU A 514 -21.68 -2.09 13.46
CA LEU A 514 -22.15 -2.84 12.30
C LEU A 514 -21.46 -4.21 12.21
N LEU A 515 -20.20 -4.34 12.59
CA LEU A 515 -19.50 -5.64 12.59
C LEU A 515 -20.03 -6.62 13.64
N ALA A 516 -20.68 -6.11 14.70
CA ALA A 516 -21.39 -6.94 15.66
C ALA A 516 -22.65 -7.63 15.06
N THR A 517 -23.08 -7.23 13.86
CA THR A 517 -24.24 -7.80 13.18
C THR A 517 -23.84 -8.86 12.14
N PRO A 518 -24.63 -9.94 11.97
CA PRO A 518 -24.25 -11.04 11.09
C PRO A 518 -24.49 -10.78 9.59
N SER A 519 -25.15 -9.68 9.20
CA SER A 519 -25.54 -9.42 7.81
C SER A 519 -24.33 -9.08 6.91
N SER A 520 -24.27 -9.71 5.73
CA SER A 520 -23.25 -9.39 4.70
C SER A 520 -23.34 -7.94 4.20
N GLU A 521 -24.54 -7.36 4.15
CA GLU A 521 -24.75 -5.97 3.75
C GLU A 521 -24.22 -5.00 4.81
N GLU A 522 -24.49 -5.27 6.08
CA GLU A 522 -24.00 -4.45 7.20
C GLU A 522 -22.48 -4.52 7.32
N ARG A 523 -21.87 -5.69 7.06
CA ARG A 523 -20.41 -5.83 6.97
C ARG A 523 -19.80 -5.00 5.84
N SER A 524 -20.42 -5.01 4.67
CA SER A 524 -19.96 -4.19 3.54
C SER A 524 -19.99 -2.69 3.88
N ARG A 525 -21.05 -2.25 4.57
CA ARG A 525 -21.13 -0.87 5.10
C ARG A 525 -20.09 -0.60 6.18
N ALA A 526 -19.80 -1.58 7.03
CA ALA A 526 -18.78 -1.44 8.06
C ALA A 526 -17.38 -1.23 7.46
N ILE A 527 -17.03 -1.96 6.40
CA ILE A 527 -15.77 -1.81 5.65
C ILE A 527 -15.63 -0.39 5.08
N LEU A 528 -16.68 0.14 4.45
CA LEU A 528 -16.68 1.53 3.95
C LEU A 528 -16.43 2.55 5.07
N LEU A 529 -17.02 2.32 6.25
CA LEU A 529 -16.77 3.17 7.42
C LEU A 529 -15.33 3.05 7.95
N GLN A 530 -14.72 1.86 7.91
CA GLN A 530 -13.32 1.66 8.27
C GLN A 530 -12.39 2.40 7.30
N GLU A 531 -12.66 2.35 6.00
CA GLU A 531 -11.90 3.08 4.97
C GLU A 531 -11.97 4.59 5.20
N LYS A 532 -13.18 5.11 5.43
CA LYS A 532 -13.39 6.53 5.71
C LYS A 532 -12.72 6.97 7.03
N THR A 533 -12.71 6.10 8.04
CA THR A 533 -11.97 6.33 9.29
C THR A 533 -10.47 6.53 9.00
N LEU A 534 -9.89 5.66 8.19
CA LEU A 534 -8.46 5.72 7.84
C LEU A 534 -8.13 6.98 7.05
N GLU A 535 -8.98 7.38 6.09
CA GLU A 535 -8.81 8.61 5.33
C GLU A 535 -8.73 9.83 6.25
N VAL A 536 -9.70 9.97 7.15
CA VAL A 536 -9.80 11.10 8.08
C VAL A 536 -8.63 11.13 9.07
N TRP A 537 -8.21 9.98 9.61
CA TRP A 537 -7.05 9.94 10.51
C TRP A 537 -5.72 10.15 9.81
N LYS A 538 -5.55 9.69 8.56
CA LYS A 538 -4.37 10.00 7.74
C LYS A 538 -4.31 11.51 7.44
N GLU A 539 -5.44 12.15 7.21
CA GLU A 539 -5.52 13.62 7.07
C GLU A 539 -5.10 14.33 8.37
N ALA A 540 -5.61 13.88 9.53
CA ALA A 540 -5.22 14.41 10.83
C ALA A 540 -3.69 14.30 11.06
N LEU A 541 -3.11 13.13 10.74
CA LEU A 541 -1.68 12.91 10.84
C LEU A 541 -0.89 13.83 9.90
N ALA A 542 -1.36 14.03 8.66
CA ALA A 542 -0.74 14.94 7.70
C ALA A 542 -0.77 16.39 8.19
N LYS A 543 -1.88 16.84 8.79
CA LYS A 543 -1.99 18.18 9.42
C LYS A 543 -0.97 18.35 10.55
N MET A 544 -0.72 17.32 11.35
CA MET A 544 0.32 17.34 12.40
C MET A 544 1.75 17.36 11.86
N GLN A 545 1.96 16.93 10.61
CA GLN A 545 3.28 16.89 9.95
C GLN A 545 3.58 18.16 9.14
N LYS A 546 2.54 18.87 8.66
CA LYS A 546 2.71 20.13 7.94
C LYS A 546 3.27 21.21 8.87
N LYS A 547 4.45 21.74 8.53
CA LYS A 547 4.92 23.02 9.09
C LYS A 547 4.03 24.12 8.52
N LYS A 548 3.41 24.93 9.38
CA LYS A 548 2.72 26.16 8.95
C LYS A 548 3.77 27.06 8.28
N LYS A 549 3.80 27.08 6.95
CA LYS A 549 4.30 28.27 6.24
C LYS A 549 3.27 29.34 6.55
N SER A 550 3.60 30.23 7.48
CA SER A 550 2.70 31.24 8.00
C SER A 550 2.14 32.12 6.88
N ASP A 551 0.97 32.67 7.19
CA ASP A 551 0.05 33.47 6.37
C ASP A 551 0.61 34.84 5.90
N ILE A 552 1.90 34.90 5.55
CA ILE A 552 2.54 36.13 5.04
C ILE A 552 2.11 36.41 3.60
N LYS A 553 1.81 35.37 2.80
CA LYS A 553 1.36 35.58 1.40
C LYS A 553 -0.07 36.12 1.27
N GLN A 554 -0.94 35.89 2.26
CA GLN A 554 -2.29 36.47 2.23
C GLN A 554 -2.34 37.91 2.77
N LYS A 555 -1.31 38.40 3.47
CA LYS A 555 -1.21 39.81 3.86
C LYS A 555 -0.49 40.69 2.82
N GLU A 556 0.37 40.13 1.98
CA GLU A 556 0.99 40.89 0.87
C GLU A 556 0.02 41.11 -0.30
N GLU A 557 -0.93 40.19 -0.57
CA GLU A 557 -1.97 40.42 -1.59
C GLU A 557 -3.09 41.36 -1.14
N GLN A 558 -3.26 41.56 0.17
CA GLN A 558 -4.24 42.50 0.74
C GLN A 558 -3.64 43.90 1.00
N GLN A 559 -2.32 44.05 0.99
CA GLN A 559 -1.65 45.36 0.97
C GLN A 559 -1.43 45.91 -0.44
N LEU A 560 -1.51 45.07 -1.48
CA LEU A 560 -1.49 45.50 -2.88
C LEU A 560 -2.87 45.91 -3.43
N SER A 561 -3.97 45.59 -2.74
CA SER A 561 -5.32 46.05 -3.11
C SER A 561 -5.68 47.44 -2.56
N ASP A 562 -4.98 47.91 -1.53
CA ASP A 562 -5.31 49.17 -0.84
C ASP A 562 -4.54 50.39 -1.40
N GLU A 563 -3.56 50.18 -2.30
CA GLU A 563 -2.85 51.26 -3.02
C GLU A 563 -3.39 51.55 -4.43
N GLN A 564 -4.46 50.87 -4.89
CA GLN A 564 -5.11 51.13 -6.19
C GLN A 564 -6.54 51.70 -6.11
N SER A 565 -6.99 52.13 -4.93
CA SER A 565 -8.32 52.72 -4.74
C SER A 565 -8.29 54.17 -4.22
N ALA A 566 -7.36 54.97 -4.76
CA ALA A 566 -7.26 56.40 -4.50
C ALA A 566 -7.10 57.22 -5.79
N GLU A 567 -7.92 56.96 -6.80
CA GLU A 567 -8.17 57.88 -7.93
C GLU A 567 -9.39 57.37 -8.70
N ASP A 568 -10.59 57.75 -8.24
CA ASP A 568 -11.64 58.32 -9.10
C ASP A 568 -12.92 58.52 -8.29
N ASN A 569 -13.21 59.81 -8.08
CA ASN A 569 -14.42 60.33 -7.49
C ASN A 569 -15.31 60.83 -8.63
N GLU A 570 -16.63 60.83 -8.37
CA GLU A 570 -17.71 61.48 -9.15
C GLU A 570 -18.42 60.63 -10.23
N GLN A 571 -19.56 60.03 -9.88
CA GLN A 571 -20.90 60.61 -10.16
C GLN A 571 -22.02 59.65 -9.73
N GLN A 572 -22.84 60.11 -8.80
CA GLN A 572 -24.21 59.64 -8.52
C GLN A 572 -25.15 60.08 -9.68
N PRO A 573 -26.23 59.35 -9.99
CA PRO A 573 -27.46 59.46 -9.20
C PRO A 573 -28.31 58.16 -9.03
N GLN A 574 -29.02 58.11 -7.90
CA GLN A 574 -30.22 57.31 -7.65
C GLN A 574 -31.48 58.14 -8.01
N PRO A 575 -32.73 57.62 -7.91
CA PRO A 575 -33.22 56.23 -7.87
C PRO A 575 -34.40 55.98 -8.84
N ASP A 576 -34.87 54.73 -8.99
CA ASP A 576 -36.32 54.51 -8.96
C ASP A 576 -36.76 53.10 -8.54
N GLN A 577 -37.86 53.05 -7.79
CA GLN A 577 -38.50 51.86 -7.25
C GLN A 577 -39.72 51.47 -8.10
N SER A 578 -39.85 50.21 -8.52
CA SER A 578 -41.19 49.63 -8.74
C SER A 578 -41.24 48.09 -8.69
N LYS A 579 -41.86 47.60 -7.60
CA LYS A 579 -42.87 46.53 -7.48
C LYS A 579 -42.83 45.27 -8.38
N LYS A 580 -42.80 44.11 -7.68
CA LYS A 580 -43.63 42.89 -7.78
C LYS A 580 -43.97 42.34 -9.18
N GLU A 581 -43.63 41.07 -9.42
CA GLU A 581 -44.64 39.99 -9.53
C GLU A 581 -44.05 38.58 -9.43
N LYS A 582 -44.84 37.69 -8.82
CA LYS A 582 -44.59 36.26 -8.64
C LYS A 582 -44.91 35.53 -9.95
N SER A 583 -44.08 34.58 -10.37
CA SER A 583 -44.58 33.39 -11.05
C SER A 583 -43.82 32.15 -10.57
N LYS A 584 -44.60 31.15 -10.14
CA LYS A 584 -44.14 29.79 -9.90
C LYS A 584 -43.80 29.20 -11.26
N GLN A 585 -42.57 28.72 -11.43
CA GLN A 585 -42.26 27.75 -12.47
C GLN A 585 -41.78 26.47 -11.82
N GLU A 586 -42.44 25.40 -12.22
CA GLU A 586 -42.28 24.04 -11.77
C GLU A 586 -40.86 23.55 -12.02
N THR A 587 -40.36 22.81 -11.04
CA THR A 587 -39.15 22.00 -11.09
C THR A 587 -39.24 21.03 -12.26
N GLY A 588 -38.65 21.39 -13.40
CA GLY A 588 -38.36 20.47 -14.48
C GLY A 588 -37.37 19.42 -13.99
N GLY A 589 -37.83 18.17 -13.87
CA GLY A 589 -36.97 17.02 -13.71
C GLY A 589 -35.99 16.95 -14.87
N SER A 590 -34.70 16.82 -14.54
CA SER A 590 -33.64 16.53 -15.51
C SER A 590 -34.06 15.30 -16.31
N SER A 591 -34.11 15.45 -17.63
CA SER A 591 -34.49 14.35 -18.52
C SER A 591 -33.40 13.29 -18.45
N ILE A 592 -33.78 12.01 -18.41
CA ILE A 592 -32.87 10.85 -18.54
C ILE A 592 -31.93 11.01 -19.75
N ASN A 593 -32.33 11.78 -20.77
CA ASN A 593 -31.51 12.08 -21.93
C ASN A 593 -30.25 12.93 -21.62
N ASP A 594 -30.31 13.84 -20.66
CA ASP A 594 -29.16 14.69 -20.29
C ASP A 594 -28.08 13.84 -19.60
N VAL A 595 -28.52 12.85 -18.82
CA VAL A 595 -27.66 11.85 -18.18
C VAL A 595 -27.06 10.92 -19.23
N LEU A 596 -27.86 10.40 -20.16
CA LEU A 596 -27.38 9.53 -21.24
C LEU A 596 -26.39 10.23 -22.18
N GLN A 597 -26.62 11.51 -22.49
CA GLN A 597 -25.71 12.30 -23.31
C GLN A 597 -24.38 12.56 -22.58
N SER A 598 -24.42 12.91 -21.30
CA SER A 598 -23.21 13.06 -20.48
C SER A 598 -22.42 11.74 -20.37
N LEU A 599 -23.11 10.59 -20.31
CA LEU A 599 -22.50 9.26 -20.30
C LEU A 599 -21.84 8.90 -21.64
N GLN A 600 -22.50 9.20 -22.77
CA GLN A 600 -21.92 9.03 -24.12
C GLN A 600 -20.73 9.97 -24.36
N GLU A 601 -20.74 11.16 -23.78
CA GLU A 601 -19.63 12.10 -23.87
C GLU A 601 -18.39 11.57 -23.14
N MET A 602 -18.54 11.03 -21.92
CA MET A 602 -17.46 10.35 -21.18
C MET A 602 -16.92 9.13 -21.93
N GLU A 603 -17.78 8.31 -22.54
CA GLU A 603 -17.34 7.12 -23.28
C GLU A 603 -16.45 7.46 -24.48
N ASN A 604 -16.77 8.56 -25.18
CA ASN A 604 -16.01 8.95 -26.35
C ASN A 604 -14.68 9.66 -25.99
N ASP A 605 -14.55 10.28 -24.81
CA ASP A 605 -13.28 10.87 -24.32
C ASP A 605 -12.22 9.77 -24.07
N ASP A 606 -12.66 8.58 -23.65
CA ASP A 606 -11.76 7.45 -23.45
C ASP A 606 -11.37 6.78 -24.79
N ARG A 607 -12.32 6.61 -25.73
CA ARG A 607 -12.07 5.88 -27.00
C ARG A 607 -11.16 6.62 -28.01
N SER A 608 -10.83 7.89 -27.81
CA SER A 608 -10.11 8.71 -28.80
C SER A 608 -8.60 8.41 -28.94
N LYS A 609 -8.06 7.46 -28.15
CA LYS A 609 -6.70 6.91 -28.35
C LYS A 609 -6.71 5.40 -28.54
N PRO A 610 -5.77 4.86 -29.35
CA PRO A 610 -5.46 3.44 -29.29
C PRO A 610 -4.79 3.19 -27.93
N TYR A 611 -5.57 2.74 -26.96
CA TYR A 611 -5.00 2.15 -25.75
C TYR A 611 -4.05 1.03 -26.18
N PHE A 612 -2.83 1.13 -25.67
CA PHE A 612 -1.91 0.02 -25.47
C PHE A 612 -1.86 -1.01 -26.61
N LYS A 613 -0.95 -0.81 -27.58
CA LYS A 613 -0.31 -1.97 -28.20
C LYS A 613 0.92 -2.28 -27.35
N PRO A 614 0.90 -3.33 -26.50
CA PRO A 614 2.11 -3.75 -25.84
C PRO A 614 3.15 -4.04 -26.93
N SER A 615 4.27 -3.33 -26.91
CA SER A 615 5.42 -3.77 -27.69
C SER A 615 5.75 -5.16 -27.15
N ALA A 616 5.50 -6.18 -27.96
CA ALA A 616 5.87 -7.56 -27.66
C ALA A 616 7.40 -7.66 -27.61
N ASN A 617 8.00 -7.20 -26.51
CA ASN A 617 9.33 -7.61 -26.14
C ASN A 617 9.22 -9.08 -25.78
N LYS A 618 9.56 -9.94 -26.74
CA LYS A 618 9.84 -11.36 -26.52
C LYS A 618 10.91 -11.46 -25.44
N GLY A 619 10.46 -11.65 -24.21
CA GLY A 619 11.30 -11.69 -23.02
C GLY A 619 10.82 -12.80 -22.10
N VAL A 620 11.27 -14.01 -22.41
CA VAL A 620 11.37 -15.18 -21.52
C VAL A 620 10.08 -15.61 -20.81
N GLU A 621 9.32 -16.50 -21.45
CA GLU A 621 8.55 -17.50 -20.70
C GLU A 621 9.51 -18.23 -19.75
N ARG A 622 9.24 -18.17 -18.44
CA ARG A 622 9.72 -19.18 -17.50
C ARG A 622 8.52 -19.86 -16.83
N PRO A 623 8.61 -21.18 -16.58
CA PRO A 623 7.53 -21.94 -16.01
C PRO A 623 7.62 -21.88 -14.48
N TRP A 624 6.79 -21.05 -13.87
CA TRP A 624 6.24 -21.28 -12.54
C TRP A 624 4.88 -20.59 -12.44
#